data_AF-A0A924WPN4-F1
#
_entry.id   AF-A0A924WPN4-F1
#
_cell.length_a   1.000
_cell.length_b   1.000
_cell.length_c   1.000
_cell.angle_alpha   90.00
_cell.angle_beta   90.00
_cell.angle_gamma   90.00
#
_symmetry.space_group_name_H-M   'P 1'
#
loop_
_entity.id
_entity.type
_entity.pdbx_description
1 polymer ?
#
loop_
_entity_poly.entity_id
_entity_poly.type
_entity_poly.pdbx_seq_one_letter_code
_entity_poly.pdbx_strand_id
1 'polypeptide(L)'
;ASLKRSALAPDAPTFAEAGFAIEASNWVGLLAPSKTPSTIIDRVSQDMARAAQAPDVRERFATAGSEVASLTPSEFSALIRLDIANFAKVVRAANVKPE
;
A
#
# COMPACT_ATOMS: atom_id res chain seq x y z
N ALA A 1 -8.43 -5.00 3.95
CA ALA A 1 -9.76 -4.50 3.51
C ALA A 1 -9.59 -3.46 2.40
N SER A 2 -9.45 -3.92 1.16
CA SER A 2 -9.43 -3.05 -0.03
C SER A 2 -10.87 -2.73 -0.46
N LEU A 3 -11.09 -1.63 -1.19
CA LEU A 3 -12.35 -1.33 -1.88
C LEU A 3 -12.67 -2.28 -3.04
N LYS A 4 -11.69 -3.10 -3.44
CA LYS A 4 -11.85 -4.14 -4.46
C LYS A 4 -11.55 -5.50 -3.84
N ARG A 5 -12.25 -6.53 -4.31
CA ARG A 5 -11.97 -7.91 -3.91
C ARG A 5 -10.56 -8.31 -4.33
N SER A 6 -9.89 -9.08 -3.50
CA SER A 6 -8.55 -9.60 -3.82
C SER A 6 -8.68 -10.71 -4.86
N ALA A 7 -7.73 -10.76 -5.79
CA ALA A 7 -7.63 -11.88 -6.72
C ALA A 7 -7.31 -13.21 -6.00
N LEU A 8 -6.72 -13.14 -4.79
CA LEU A 8 -6.39 -14.31 -3.98
C LEU A 8 -7.61 -14.86 -3.20
N ALA A 9 -8.68 -14.07 -3.07
CA ALA A 9 -9.92 -14.45 -2.39
C ALA A 9 -11.14 -13.79 -3.06
N PRO A 10 -11.50 -14.17 -4.30
CA PRO A 10 -12.52 -13.48 -5.09
C PRO A 10 -13.95 -13.63 -4.54
N ASP A 11 -14.20 -14.69 -3.77
CA ASP A 11 -15.51 -14.96 -3.16
C ASP A 11 -15.71 -14.22 -1.84
N ALA A 12 -14.63 -13.67 -1.24
CA ALA A 12 -14.72 -12.90 -0.01
C ALA A 12 -15.19 -11.47 -0.29
N PRO A 13 -16.31 -11.00 0.32
CA PRO A 13 -16.73 -9.63 0.17
C PRO A 13 -15.76 -8.68 0.88
N THR A 14 -15.65 -7.47 0.34
CA THR A 14 -15.02 -6.34 1.01
C THR A 14 -15.87 -5.88 2.19
N PHE A 15 -15.27 -5.13 3.12
CA PHE A 15 -16.04 -4.51 4.22
C PHE A 15 -17.09 -3.52 3.68
N ALA A 16 -16.77 -2.80 2.59
CA ALA A 16 -17.69 -1.91 1.91
C ALA A 16 -18.91 -2.67 1.35
N GLU A 17 -18.71 -3.82 0.70
CA GLU A 17 -19.80 -4.69 0.23
C GLU A 17 -20.63 -5.27 1.38
N ALA A 18 -20.03 -5.43 2.57
CA ALA A 18 -20.71 -5.85 3.79
C ALA A 18 -21.41 -4.69 4.54
N GLY A 19 -21.44 -3.48 3.97
CA GLY A 19 -22.14 -2.32 4.56
C GLY A 19 -21.31 -1.50 5.55
N PHE A 20 -20.01 -1.79 5.69
CA PHE A 20 -19.09 -1.01 6.51
C PHE A 20 -18.26 -0.09 5.63
N ALA A 21 -18.34 1.23 5.84
CA ALA A 21 -17.49 2.21 5.14
C ALA A 21 -16.05 2.20 5.68
N ILE A 22 -15.41 1.03 5.67
CA ILE A 22 -14.06 0.77 6.17
C ILE A 22 -13.19 0.34 5.01
N GLU A 23 -12.14 1.12 4.77
CA GLU A 23 -11.01 0.74 3.93
C GLU A 23 -9.77 0.68 4.83
N ALA A 24 -9.14 -0.48 4.88
CA ALA A 24 -7.95 -0.73 5.67
C ALA A 24 -7.05 -1.68 4.89
N SER A 25 -6.25 -1.12 3.98
CA SER A 25 -5.22 -1.86 3.27
C SER A 25 -3.89 -1.69 4.00
N ASN A 26 -3.12 -2.77 4.13
CA ASN A 26 -1.75 -2.68 4.62
C ASN A 26 -0.81 -2.70 3.41
N TRP A 27 0.25 -1.92 3.46
CA TRP A 27 1.24 -1.84 2.40
C TRP A 27 2.65 -1.77 2.97
N VAL A 28 3.62 -2.19 2.16
CA VAL A 28 5.05 -2.03 2.43
C VAL A 28 5.67 -1.34 1.22
N GLY A 29 6.58 -0.42 1.46
CA GLY A 29 7.26 0.33 0.40
C GLY A 29 8.64 0.82 0.82
N LEU A 30 9.32 1.46 -0.12
CA LEU A 30 10.69 1.97 0.07
C LEU A 30 10.67 3.49 0.26
N LEU A 31 11.44 3.96 1.23
CA LEU A 31 11.65 5.39 1.49
C LEU A 31 13.15 5.70 1.39
N ALA A 32 13.47 6.93 1.00
CA ALA A 32 14.83 7.44 0.92
C ALA A 32 14.93 8.77 1.69
N PRO A 33 16.14 9.21 2.07
CA PRO A 33 16.34 10.52 2.69
C PRO A 33 15.72 11.65 1.87
N SER A 34 15.22 12.70 2.54
CA SER A 34 14.47 13.79 1.90
C SER A 34 15.25 14.60 0.87
N LYS A 35 16.59 14.52 0.88
CA LYS A 35 17.49 15.20 -0.06
C LYS A 35 18.02 14.29 -1.17
N THR A 36 17.51 13.07 -1.28
CA THR A 36 17.89 12.17 -2.39
C THR A 36 17.51 12.81 -3.73
N PRO A 37 18.43 12.90 -4.71
CA PRO A 37 18.12 13.47 -6.01
C PRO A 37 16.97 12.74 -6.71
N SER A 38 16.09 13.49 -7.38
CA SER A 38 14.93 12.92 -8.09
C SER A 38 15.35 11.87 -9.12
N THR A 39 16.47 12.07 -9.81
CA THR A 39 17.00 11.10 -10.79
C THR A 39 17.30 9.73 -10.19
N ILE A 40 17.71 9.67 -8.92
CA ILE A 40 17.93 8.41 -8.20
C ILE A 40 16.58 7.78 -7.81
N ILE A 41 15.63 8.60 -7.33
CA ILE A 41 14.29 8.15 -7.01
C ILE A 41 13.60 7.55 -8.23
N ASP A 42 13.69 8.22 -9.37
CA ASP A 42 13.08 7.79 -10.63
C ASP A 42 13.71 6.47 -11.10
N ARG A 43 15.03 6.34 -11.02
CA ARG A 43 15.73 5.09 -11.36
C ARG A 43 15.27 3.93 -10.48
N VAL A 44 15.25 4.12 -9.16
CA VAL A 44 14.80 3.09 -8.21
C VAL A 44 13.34 2.72 -8.45
N SER A 45 12.47 3.71 -8.68
CA SER A 45 11.05 3.46 -8.99
C SER A 45 10.88 2.61 -10.25
N GLN A 46 11.66 2.88 -11.31
CA GLN A 46 11.66 2.07 -12.52
C GLN A 46 12.19 0.66 -12.29
N ASP A 47 13.26 0.50 -11.51
CA ASP A 47 13.80 -0.82 -11.13
C ASP A 47 12.77 -1.63 -10.35
N MET A 48 12.07 -1.00 -9.41
CA MET A 48 11.00 -1.62 -8.63
C MET A 48 9.80 -2.02 -9.50
N ALA A 49 9.40 -1.15 -10.44
CA ALA A 49 8.32 -1.46 -11.38
C ALA A 49 8.67 -2.67 -12.27
N ARG A 50 9.93 -2.80 -12.71
CA ARG A 50 10.42 -3.98 -13.42
C ARG A 50 10.38 -5.23 -12.54
N ALA A 51 10.90 -5.15 -11.32
CA ALA A 51 10.89 -6.27 -10.38
C ALA A 51 9.46 -6.73 -10.05
N ALA A 52 8.51 -5.80 -9.91
CA ALA A 52 7.11 -6.09 -9.67
C ALA A 52 6.41 -6.85 -10.81
N GLN A 53 6.99 -6.84 -12.01
CA GLN A 53 6.49 -7.58 -13.17
C GLN A 53 7.13 -8.97 -13.30
N ALA A 54 8.22 -9.25 -12.56
CA ALA A 54 8.90 -10.52 -12.62
C ALA A 54 7.98 -11.64 -12.07
N PRO A 55 7.80 -12.75 -12.82
CA PRO A 55 6.88 -13.82 -12.42
C PRO A 55 7.20 -14.44 -11.05
N ASP A 56 8.49 -14.64 -10.76
CA ASP A 56 8.96 -15.22 -9.50
C ASP A 56 8.66 -14.30 -8.30
N VAL A 57 8.76 -12.99 -8.48
CA VAL A 57 8.36 -12.00 -7.46
C VAL A 57 6.86 -12.07 -7.22
N ARG A 58 6.05 -12.04 -8.30
CA ARG A 58 4.58 -12.09 -8.19
C ARG A 58 4.11 -13.38 -7.51
N GLU A 59 4.69 -14.52 -7.87
CA GLU A 59 4.35 -15.83 -7.31
C GLU A 59 4.69 -15.90 -5.81
N ARG A 60 5.86 -15.39 -5.41
CA ARG A 60 6.26 -15.35 -3.99
C ARG A 60 5.31 -14.48 -3.17
N PHE A 61 4.95 -13.30 -3.65
CA PHE A 61 4.01 -12.42 -2.96
C PHE A 61 2.61 -13.02 -2.89
N ALA A 62 2.12 -13.60 -3.99
CA ALA A 62 0.83 -14.29 -4.03
C ALA A 62 0.76 -15.44 -3.02
N THR A 63 1.83 -16.25 -2.92
CA THR A 63 1.94 -17.33 -1.93
C THR A 63 1.90 -16.80 -0.49
N ALA A 64 2.43 -15.59 -0.27
CA ALA A 64 2.38 -14.89 1.02
C ALA A 64 1.07 -14.10 1.25
N GLY A 65 0.04 -14.29 0.41
CA GLY A 65 -1.25 -13.61 0.58
C GLY A 65 -1.22 -12.11 0.22
N SER A 66 -0.19 -11.66 -0.52
CA SER A 66 0.04 -10.25 -0.85
C SER A 66 -0.02 -10.02 -2.35
N GLU A 67 -0.51 -8.84 -2.74
CA GLU A 67 -0.50 -8.40 -4.14
C GLU A 67 0.64 -7.42 -4.37
N VAL A 68 1.34 -7.56 -5.50
CA VAL A 68 2.41 -6.63 -5.85
C VAL A 68 1.81 -5.40 -6.52
N ALA A 69 1.90 -4.25 -5.86
CA ALA A 69 1.54 -2.96 -6.43
C ALA A 69 2.76 -2.28 -7.07
N SER A 70 2.51 -1.53 -8.14
CA SER A 70 3.51 -0.65 -8.75
C SER A 70 2.93 0.76 -8.81
N LEU A 71 3.33 1.59 -7.85
CA LEU A 71 2.97 3.01 -7.79
C LEU A 71 4.16 3.86 -8.23
N THR A 72 3.87 4.98 -8.89
CA THR A 72 4.86 6.05 -9.10
C THR A 72 5.24 6.70 -7.77
N PRO A 73 6.38 7.42 -7.69
CA PRO A 73 6.79 8.10 -6.45
C PRO A 73 5.75 9.11 -5.96
N SER A 74 5.06 9.81 -6.87
CA SER A 74 4.02 10.78 -6.54
C SER A 74 2.75 10.11 -6.00
N GLU A 75 2.31 9.01 -6.62
CA GLU A 75 1.18 8.21 -6.13
C GLU A 75 1.46 7.60 -4.77
N PHE A 76 2.67 7.05 -4.56
CA PHE A 76 3.06 6.51 -3.27
C PHE A 76 3.13 7.59 -2.18
N SER A 77 3.63 8.78 -2.54
CA SER A 77 3.61 9.94 -1.64
C SER A 77 2.18 10.38 -1.29
N ALA A 78 1.23 10.29 -2.22
CA ALA A 78 -0.18 10.56 -1.97
C ALA A 78 -0.81 9.51 -1.05
N LEU A 79 -0.49 8.23 -1.24
CA LEU A 79 -0.93 7.14 -0.36
C LEU A 79 -0.48 7.37 1.08
N ILE A 80 0.81 7.69 1.29
CA ILE A 80 1.35 7.99 2.63
C ILE A 80 0.59 9.14 3.30
N ARG A 81 0.32 10.23 2.56
CA ARG A 81 -0.44 11.37 3.10
C ARG A 81 -1.87 11.00 3.48
N LEU A 82 -2.53 10.21 2.64
CA LEU A 82 -3.88 9.72 2.90
C LEU A 82 -3.93 8.88 4.16
N ASP A 83 -3.01 7.93 4.31
CA ASP A 83 -2.95 7.03 5.45
C ASP A 83 -2.63 7.78 6.74
N ILE A 84 -1.66 8.68 6.73
CA ILE A 84 -1.37 9.53 7.89
C ILE A 84 -2.64 10.28 8.33
N ALA A 85 -3.40 10.86 7.39
CA ALA A 85 -4.63 11.57 7.70
C ALA A 85 -5.72 10.65 8.27
N ASN A 86 -5.85 9.43 7.75
CA ASN A 86 -6.84 8.46 8.23
C ASN A 86 -6.48 7.92 9.61
N PHE A 87 -5.25 7.46 9.82
CA PHE A 87 -4.79 6.95 11.11
C PHE A 87 -4.77 8.02 12.19
N ALA A 88 -4.45 9.28 11.86
CA ALA A 88 -4.54 10.39 12.81
C ALA A 88 -5.96 10.58 13.35
N LYS A 89 -7.00 10.38 12.51
CA LYS A 89 -8.41 10.44 12.96
C LYS A 89 -8.72 9.28 13.90
N VAL A 90 -8.28 8.06 13.54
CA VAL A 90 -8.51 6.85 14.35
C VAL A 90 -7.83 6.97 15.72
N VAL A 91 -6.55 7.33 15.77
CA VAL A 91 -5.78 7.51 17.02
C VAL A 91 -6.45 8.51 17.95
N ARG A 92 -6.92 9.65 17.41
CA ARG A 92 -7.64 10.67 18.20
C ARG A 92 -8.99 10.16 18.70
N ALA A 93 -9.77 9.52 17.85
CA ALA A 93 -11.10 9.00 18.22
C ALA A 93 -11.01 7.87 19.27
N ALA A 94 -10.00 7.02 19.17
CA ALA A 94 -9.76 5.91 20.09
C ALA A 94 -8.95 6.29 21.34
N ASN A 95 -8.53 7.55 21.47
CA ASN A 95 -7.70 8.06 22.58
C ASN A 95 -6.44 7.20 22.82
N VAL A 96 -5.82 6.74 21.74
CA VAL A 96 -4.58 5.95 21.78
C VAL A 96 -3.42 6.88 22.11
N LYS A 97 -2.58 6.48 23.08
CA LYS A 97 -1.41 7.25 23.51
C LYS A 97 -0.13 6.50 23.12
N PRO A 98 0.94 7.22 22.76
CA PRO A 98 2.27 6.63 22.71
C PRO A 98 2.62 6.07 24.10
N GLU A 99 3.26 4.90 24.13
CA GLU A 99 3.91 4.36 25.33
C GLU A 99 5.04 5.25 25.87
#